data_AF-A0A3T1D2J3-F1
#
_entry.id   AF-A0A3T1D2J3-F1
#
_cell.length_a   1.000
_cell.length_b   1.000
_cell.length_c   1.000
_cell.angle_alpha   90.00
_cell.angle_beta   90.00
_cell.angle_gamma   90.00
#
_symmetry.space_group_name_H-M   'P 1'
#
loop_
_entity.id
_entity.type
_entity.pdbx_description
1 polymer ?
#
loop_
_entity_poly.entity_id
_entity_poly.type
_entity_poly.pdbx_seq_one_letter_code
_entity_poly.pdbx_strand_id
1 'polypeptide(L)' 'MQFSLKGPDGTVIVSYRKDRKEFIRIAGSEYEVYNPVFDLDSDPEIRQMIEASEKDIKQGKVYSTDEMVEAIKRGEL' A
#
# COMPACT_ATOMS: atom_id res chain seq x y z
N MET A 1 7.10 0.91 -5.82
CA MET A 1 8.18 1.88 -6.14
C MET A 1 8.61 1.66 -7.59
N GLN A 2 8.70 2.69 -8.42
CA GLN A 2 9.13 2.49 -9.82
C GLN A 2 10.66 2.51 -9.90
N PHE A 3 11.26 1.45 -10.44
CA PHE A 3 12.71 1.30 -10.57
C PHE A 3 13.09 0.64 -11.89
N SER A 4 14.33 0.85 -12.30
CA SER A 4 14.93 0.22 -13.48
C SER A 4 16.34 -0.27 -13.14
N LEU A 5 16.69 -1.48 -13.56
CA LEU A 5 18.01 -2.08 -13.40
C LEU A 5 18.64 -2.28 -14.76
N LYS A 6 19.91 -1.90 -14.92
CA LYS A 6 20.68 -2.16 -16.14
C LYS A 6 21.78 -3.18 -15.83
N GLY A 7 21.74 -4.33 -16.50
CA GLY A 7 22.76 -5.36 -16.42
C GLY A 7 24.07 -4.92 -17.12
N PRO A 8 25.20 -5.57 -16.79
CA PRO A 8 26.49 -5.29 -17.43
C PRO A 8 26.49 -5.63 -18.93
N ASP A 9 25.61 -6.53 -19.38
CA ASP A 9 25.40 -6.88 -20.79
C ASP A 9 24.51 -5.87 -21.54
N GLY A 10 23.96 -4.87 -20.85
CA GLY A 10 23.11 -3.84 -21.42
C GLY A 10 21.60 -4.12 -21.33
N THR A 11 21.18 -5.31 -20.91
CA THR A 11 19.77 -5.62 -20.65
C THR A 11 19.18 -4.68 -19.59
N VAL A 12 17.98 -4.16 -19.84
CA VAL A 12 17.25 -3.29 -18.89
C VAL A 12 16.00 -4.01 -18.38
N ILE A 13 15.91 -4.12 -17.06
CA ILE A 13 14.73 -4.60 -16.34
C ILE A 13 13.98 -3.38 -15.83
N VAL A 14 12.68 -3.29 -16.10
CA VAL A 14 11.83 -2.18 -15.67
C VAL A 14 10.71 -2.73 -14.79
N SER A 15 10.46 -2.09 -13.66
CA SER A 15 9.28 -2.39 -12.83
C SER A 15 8.05 -1.65 -13.33
N TYR A 16 6.90 -2.31 -13.24
CA TYR A 16 5.58 -1.75 -13.56
C TYR A 16 4.54 -2.26 -12.59
N ARG A 17 3.39 -1.58 -12.55
CA ARG A 17 2.28 -1.90 -11.66
C ARG A 17 1.08 -2.36 -12.47
N LYS A 18 0.44 -3.43 -12.02
CA LYS A 18 -0.78 -4.00 -12.60
C LYS A 18 -1.64 -4.53 -11.47
N ASP A 19 -2.93 -4.22 -11.45
CA ASP A 19 -3.87 -4.68 -10.40
C ASP A 19 -3.35 -4.45 -8.96
N ARG A 20 -2.81 -3.25 -8.71
CA ARG A 20 -2.13 -2.83 -7.47
C ARG A 20 -0.84 -3.57 -7.11
N LYS A 21 -0.51 -4.68 -7.77
CA LYS A 21 0.72 -5.45 -7.58
C LYS A 21 1.87 -4.94 -8.45
N GLU A 22 3.09 -5.19 -8.00
CA GLU A 22 4.31 -4.80 -8.72
C GLU A 22 4.87 -6.00 -9.49
N PHE A 23 5.31 -5.76 -10.72
CA PHE A 23 5.84 -6.78 -11.62
C PHE A 23 7.14 -6.30 -12.27
N ILE A 24 7.95 -7.25 -12.70
CA ILE A 24 9.14 -7.04 -13.54
C ILE A 24 9.15 -8.02 -14.69
N ARG A 25 9.82 -7.66 -15.79
CA ARG A 25 10.03 -8.55 -16.93
C ARG A 25 11.51 -8.86 -17.10
N ILE A 26 11.86 -10.15 -17.11
CA ILE A 26 13.24 -10.63 -17.27
C ILE A 26 13.23 -11.66 -18.40
N ALA A 27 14.05 -11.45 -19.43
CA ALA A 27 14.19 -12.37 -20.57
C ALA A 27 12.85 -12.80 -21.21
N GLY A 28 11.88 -11.89 -21.27
CA GLY A 28 10.54 -12.13 -21.83
C GLY A 28 9.51 -12.70 -20.85
N SER A 29 9.95 -13.26 -19.72
CA SER A 29 9.11 -13.78 -18.64
C SER A 29 8.69 -12.69 -17.65
N GLU A 30 7.44 -12.74 -17.20
CA GLU A 30 6.86 -11.83 -16.20
C GLU A 30 7.00 -12.43 -14.79
N TYR A 31 7.41 -11.62 -13.83
CA TYR A 31 7.56 -12.00 -12.42
C TYR A 31 6.81 -11.02 -11.53
N GLU A 32 6.03 -11.53 -10.59
CA GLU A 32 5.43 -10.74 -9.51
C GLU A 32 6.51 -10.42 -8.47
N VAL A 33 6.63 -9.15 -8.10
CA VAL A 33 7.48 -8.71 -6.99
C VAL A 33 6.76 -9.07 -5.71
N TYR A 34 7.24 -10.11 -5.04
CA TYR A 34 6.73 -10.46 -3.71
C TYR A 34 7.08 -9.36 -2.72
N ASN A 35 6.06 -8.78 -2.10
CA ASN A 35 6.21 -7.83 -1.02
C ASN A 35 5.31 -8.28 0.13
N PRO A 36 5.87 -8.67 1.29
CA PRO A 36 5.11 -9.24 2.40
C PRO A 36 4.08 -8.26 3.02
N VAL A 37 4.16 -6.97 2.68
CA VAL A 37 3.17 -5.97 3.08
C VAL A 37 1.87 -6.10 2.26
N PHE A 38 1.92 -6.66 1.04
CA PHE A 38 0.72 -6.89 0.21
C PHE A 38 -0.13 -8.07 0.68
N ASP A 39 0.42 -8.99 1.47
CA ASP A 39 -0.38 -10.02 2.15
C ASP A 39 -1.43 -9.38 3.09
N LEU A 40 -1.17 -8.18 3.64
CA LEU A 40 -2.14 -7.41 4.43
C LEU A 40 -3.30 -6.84 3.57
N ASP A 41 -3.07 -6.58 2.27
CA ASP A 41 -4.12 -6.11 1.34
C ASP A 41 -5.01 -7.26 0.83
N SER A 42 -4.57 -8.51 1.06
CA SER A 42 -5.30 -9.72 0.67
C SER A 42 -6.34 -10.13 1.72
N ASP A 43 -6.22 -9.64 2.95
CA ASP A 43 -7.22 -9.85 3.98
C ASP A 43 -8.39 -8.86 3.79
N PRO A 44 -9.62 -9.35 3.55
CA PRO A 44 -10.76 -8.50 3.24
C PRO A 44 -11.18 -7.59 4.41
N GLU A 45 -10.86 -7.95 5.66
CA GLU A 45 -11.13 -7.08 6.81
C GLU A 45 -10.12 -5.95 6.87
N ILE A 46 -8.83 -6.25 6.70
CA ILE A 46 -7.77 -5.23 6.68
C ILE A 46 -7.96 -4.27 5.51
N ARG A 47 -8.32 -4.78 4.33
CA ARG A 47 -8.60 -3.95 3.16
C ARG A 47 -9.76 -2.98 3.38
N GLN A 48 -10.84 -3.43 4.01
CA GLN A 48 -11.96 -2.54 4.36
C GLN A 48 -11.55 -1.48 5.38
N MET A 49 -10.74 -1.84 6.38
CA MET A 49 -10.21 -0.89 7.36
C MET A 49 -9.32 0.17 6.71
N ILE A 50 -8.46 -0.22 5.77
CA ILE A 50 -7.60 0.71 5.01
C ILE A 50 -8.46 1.65 4.15
N GLU A 51 -9.40 1.12 3.36
CA GLU A 51 -10.25 1.93 2.49
C GLU A 51 -11.13 2.92 3.28
N ALA A 52 -11.66 2.49 4.43
CA ALA A 52 -12.40 3.36 5.34
C ALA A 52 -11.52 4.47 5.91
N SER A 53 -10.30 4.12 6.35
CA SER A 53 -9.33 5.06 6.90
C SER A 53 -8.87 6.09 5.84
N GLU A 54 -8.57 5.66 4.62
CA GLU A 54 -8.22 6.57 3.51
C GLU A 54 -9.35 7.57 3.22
N LYS A 55 -10.60 7.09 3.27
CA LYS A 55 -11.79 7.91 3.05
C LYS A 55 -12.00 8.92 4.18
N ASP A 56 -11.77 8.53 5.43
CA ASP A 56 -11.87 9.42 6.59
C ASP A 56 -10.77 10.49 6.55
N ILE A 57 -9.52 10.12 6.23
CA ILE A 57 -8.40 11.06 6.07
C ILE A 57 -8.69 12.09 4.96
N LYS A 58 -9.17 11.65 3.80
CA LYS A 58 -9.52 12.57 2.69
C LYS A 58 -10.65 13.54 3.04
N GLN A 59 -11.55 13.15 3.93
CA GLN A 59 -12.65 14.00 4.39
C GLN A 59 -12.30 14.82 5.63
N GLY A 60 -11.06 14.71 6.13
CA GLY A 60 -10.63 15.40 7.36
C GLY A 60 -11.26 14.84 8.64
N LYS A 61 -11.85 13.64 8.58
CA LYS A 61 -12.40 12.93 9.75
C LYS A 61 -11.27 12.20 10.48
N VAL A 62 -10.33 12.99 10.99
CA VAL A 62 -9.19 12.54 11.78
C VAL A 62 -9.24 13.21 13.14
N TYR A 63 -9.06 12.43 14.19
CA TYR A 63 -8.95 12.99 15.54
C TYR A 63 -7.50 13.41 15.79
N SER A 64 -7.30 14.61 16.31
CA SER A 64 -6.04 14.97 16.94
C SER A 64 -5.86 14.16 18.23
N THR A 65 -4.62 14.00 18.69
CA THR A 65 -4.34 13.26 19.94
C THR A 65 -5.10 13.84 21.13
N ASP A 66 -5.24 15.17 21.20
CA ASP A 66 -5.97 15.85 22.28
C ASP A 66 -7.47 15.54 22.23
N GLU A 67 -8.08 15.62 21.05
CA GLU A 67 -9.49 15.30 20.81
C GLU A 67 -9.82 13.84 21.17
N MET A 68 -8.90 12.92 20.86
CA MET A 68 -9.04 11.51 21.20
C MET A 68 -9.01 11.30 22.73
N VAL A 69 -8.08 11.95 23.43
CA VAL A 69 -7.98 11.88 24.90
C VAL A 69 -9.25 12.44 25.55
N GLU A 70 -9.81 13.52 25.03
CA GLU A 70 -11.05 14.10 25.55
C GLU A 70 -12.27 13.21 25.30
N ALA A 71 -12.42 12.64 24.11
CA ALA A 71 -13.52 11.73 23.78
C ALA A 71 -13.52 10.49 24.68
N ILE A 72 -12.34 9.94 25.00
CA ILE A 72 -12.19 8.84 25.96
C ILE A 72 -12.63 9.28 27.37
N LYS A 73 -12.22 10.47 27.83
CA LYS A 73 -12.63 11.01 29.14
C LYS A 73 -14.14 11.25 29.22
N ARG A 74 -14.78 11.61 28.10
CA ARG A 74 -16.23 11.83 28.00
C ARG A 74 -17.03 10.53 27.81
N GLY A 75 -16.38 9.39 27.56
CA GLY A 75 -17.01 8.09 27.35
C GLY A 75 -17.72 7.96 25.99
N GLU A 76 -17.25 8.69 24.99
CA GLU A 76 -17.85 8.76 23.65
C GLU A 76 -17.23 7.76 22.65
N LEU A 77 -16.36 6.87 23.14
CA LEU A 77 -15.58 5.87 22.41
C LEU A 77 -15.74 4.48 23.02
#